data_AF-A0A5E4NG33-F1
#
_entry.id   AF-A0A5E4NG33-F1
#
_cell.length_a   1.000
_cell.length_b   1.000
_cell.length_c   1.000
_cell.angle_alpha   90.00
_cell.angle_beta   90.00
_cell.angle_gamma   90.00
#
_symmetry.space_group_name_H-M   'P 1'
#
loop_
_entity.id
_entity.type
_entity.pdbx_description
1 polymer ?
#
loop_
_entity_poly.entity_id
_entity_poly.type
_entity_poly.pdbx_seq_one_letter_code
_entity_poly.pdbx_strand_id
1 'polypeptide(L)'
;MFAILYVLMTFASLIVSPTDYHGKAPPGTESHSPSTLPRRQSYIPVHYVTGCHYEVGVSVGRVYANMIQQYVKAYGPLKDLLAAYATPKGKKIYQDSLDSCRRYFPQYVIEMEGMADGSGVPFEQLFIITLDDTLLLNVNDNTPDPGPIGCTSILVNQDSAQFLGHTEDSVKETVNNYIILAAHVIPSEREKGGIFAAREEKFEALTYVAHLSGYASGHNMFGLIFSVNQIFVSKPLSGRIPREIVCRALLAARADLEEIMFILINPGCGTANGFNVNLGFLNNLKGERELHTVEVVPDPTGPYSNAFLTRFPMGFNSLHTNRLLHLKYPELNQDGYHGSLTRENRYKILTGQMPNDKITNLAELLTVLGNQDDMGVYPIFGDSDTAYVNTINLGVFDFEEKTWTMWCNDPLRNQPLLQLPLTFKDLIYPTLDELIINNIKDVQPVVLNDKEIK
;
A
#
# COMPACT_ATOMS: atom_id res chain seq x y z
N MET A 1 -65.44 -16.68 -10.15
CA MET A 1 -66.67 -15.88 -10.03
C MET A 1 -66.39 -14.78 -9.01
N PHE A 2 -66.49 -13.54 -9.47
CA PHE A 2 -65.96 -12.31 -8.87
C PHE A 2 -66.65 -11.89 -7.56
N ALA A 3 -65.87 -11.33 -6.63
CA ALA A 3 -66.29 -10.18 -5.84
C ALA A 3 -65.05 -9.36 -5.45
N ILE A 4 -65.09 -8.10 -5.88
CA ILE A 4 -64.08 -7.05 -5.80
C ILE A 4 -64.30 -6.28 -4.50
N LEU A 5 -63.22 -5.98 -3.75
CA LEU A 5 -63.23 -4.86 -2.80
C LEU A 5 -61.96 -4.03 -2.99
N TYR A 6 -62.16 -2.84 -3.53
CA TYR A 6 -61.16 -1.78 -3.72
C TYR A 6 -60.82 -1.14 -2.37
N VAL A 7 -59.53 -1.03 -2.05
CA VAL A 7 -59.02 -0.01 -1.14
C VAL A 7 -57.92 0.74 -1.88
N LEU A 8 -58.24 1.98 -2.27
CA LEU A 8 -57.31 2.96 -2.79
C LEU A 8 -56.39 3.44 -1.66
N MET A 9 -55.07 3.23 -1.82
CA MET A 9 -54.07 4.09 -1.20
C MET A 9 -53.19 4.69 -2.30
N THR A 10 -53.31 6.01 -2.40
CA THR A 10 -52.60 6.90 -3.31
C THR A 10 -51.09 6.88 -3.03
N PHE A 11 -50.31 6.44 -4.00
CA PHE A 11 -48.87 6.69 -4.05
C PHE A 11 -48.64 8.14 -4.49
N ALA A 12 -48.21 8.99 -3.55
CA ALA A 12 -47.58 10.25 -3.89
C ALA A 12 -46.06 10.04 -3.94
N SER A 13 -45.53 10.09 -5.16
CA SER A 13 -44.12 10.13 -5.51
C SER A 13 -43.43 11.35 -4.88
N LEU A 14 -42.49 11.12 -3.96
CA LEU A 14 -41.50 12.10 -3.53
C LEU A 14 -40.21 11.84 -4.30
N ILE A 15 -40.04 12.62 -5.37
CA ILE A 15 -38.77 12.84 -6.04
C ILE A 15 -37.90 13.61 -5.06
N VAL A 16 -36.82 13.00 -4.56
CA VAL A 16 -35.80 13.69 -3.77
C VAL A 16 -34.71 14.17 -4.73
N SER A 17 -34.60 15.49 -4.85
CA SER A 17 -33.54 16.21 -5.55
C SER A 17 -32.18 15.98 -4.87
N PRO A 18 -31.08 15.78 -5.63
CA PRO A 18 -29.74 15.68 -5.06
C PRO A 18 -29.12 17.07 -4.88
N THR A 19 -29.36 17.71 -3.75
CA THR A 19 -28.61 18.90 -3.31
C THR A 19 -28.47 18.89 -1.79
N ASP A 20 -27.25 19.20 -1.34
CA ASP A 20 -26.80 19.40 0.06
C ASP A 20 -26.25 18.17 0.81
N TYR A 21 -25.10 17.67 0.36
CA TYR A 21 -24.10 17.05 1.24
C TYR A 21 -22.85 17.95 1.31
N HIS A 22 -22.91 18.97 2.15
CA HIS A 22 -21.73 19.70 2.63
C HIS A 22 -21.67 19.57 4.15
N GLY A 23 -20.82 18.64 4.63
CA GLY A 23 -20.45 18.58 6.04
C GLY A 23 -19.75 19.88 6.43
N LYS A 24 -20.40 20.72 7.23
CA LYS A 24 -19.78 21.93 7.80
C LYS A 24 -18.84 21.54 8.94
N ALA A 25 -17.58 21.99 8.84
CA ALA A 25 -16.61 21.94 9.93
C ALA A 25 -17.09 22.78 11.15
N PRO A 26 -16.73 22.43 12.39
CA PRO A 26 -17.10 23.19 13.58
C PRO A 26 -16.34 24.54 13.66
N PRO A 27 -16.89 25.58 14.32
CA PRO A 27 -16.34 26.92 14.26
C PRO A 27 -15.21 27.16 15.28
N GLY A 28 -14.05 27.61 14.77
CA GLY A 28 -13.18 28.61 15.40
C GLY A 28 -12.07 28.14 16.35
N THR A 29 -10.82 28.15 15.87
CA THR A 29 -9.70 28.89 16.48
C THR A 29 -8.74 29.31 15.36
N GLU A 30 -8.47 30.60 15.23
CA GLU A 30 -7.45 31.13 14.32
C GLU A 30 -6.06 30.69 14.81
N SER A 31 -5.52 29.63 14.23
CA SER A 31 -4.09 29.32 14.32
C SER A 31 -3.45 29.68 12.99
N HIS A 32 -2.43 30.53 13.01
CA HIS A 32 -1.57 30.82 11.86
C HIS A 32 -1.24 29.53 11.10
N SER A 33 -1.86 29.37 9.94
CA SER A 33 -1.64 28.24 9.05
C SER A 33 -0.20 28.30 8.55
N PRO A 34 0.58 27.22 8.66
CA PRO A 34 1.79 27.09 7.86
C PRO A 34 1.39 27.22 6.39
N SER A 35 2.21 27.92 5.61
CA SER A 35 2.09 28.07 4.16
C SER A 35 1.61 26.77 3.53
N THR A 36 0.49 26.85 2.78
CA THR A 36 -0.12 25.75 2.03
C THR A 36 0.95 24.92 1.32
N LEU A 37 1.17 23.69 1.78
CA LEU A 37 2.01 22.71 1.07
C LEU A 37 1.44 22.56 -0.36
N PRO A 38 2.28 22.48 -1.41
CA PRO A 38 1.80 22.31 -2.77
C PRO A 38 0.98 21.02 -2.91
N ARG A 39 -0.18 21.12 -3.58
CA ARG A 39 -1.24 20.10 -3.72
C ARG A 39 -0.73 18.67 -3.97
N ARG A 40 0.08 18.49 -5.01
CA ARG A 40 0.76 17.24 -5.37
C ARG A 40 2.12 17.60 -5.94
N GLN A 41 3.14 16.89 -5.52
CA GLN A 41 4.49 17.11 -6.02
C GLN A 41 4.63 16.45 -7.39
N SER A 42 5.25 17.17 -8.35
CA SER A 42 5.59 16.62 -9.67
C SER A 42 6.87 15.79 -9.63
N TYR A 43 7.09 15.06 -8.53
CA TYR A 43 8.23 14.18 -8.33
C TYR A 43 7.83 13.02 -7.42
N ILE A 44 8.53 11.89 -7.57
CA ILE A 44 8.46 10.74 -6.67
C ILE A 44 9.90 10.48 -6.19
N PRO A 45 10.23 10.62 -4.89
CA PRO A 45 11.55 10.29 -4.40
C PRO A 45 11.84 8.80 -4.55
N VAL A 46 13.03 8.45 -5.04
CA VAL A 46 13.53 7.07 -5.05
C VAL A 46 14.73 7.01 -4.12
N HIS A 47 14.62 6.19 -3.08
CA HIS A 47 15.67 6.01 -2.08
C HIS A 47 16.39 4.69 -2.31
N TYR A 48 17.60 4.78 -2.83
CA TYR A 48 18.49 3.62 -2.99
C TYR A 48 19.26 3.38 -1.69
N VAL A 49 19.20 2.16 -1.15
CA VAL A 49 19.88 1.82 0.10
C VAL A 49 20.39 0.39 0.12
N THR A 50 21.54 0.19 0.78
CA THR A 50 22.07 -1.14 1.08
C THR A 50 22.54 -1.19 2.51
N GLY A 51 22.26 -2.29 3.19
CA GLY A 51 22.62 -2.50 4.58
C GLY A 51 21.79 -3.61 5.20
N CYS A 52 21.92 -3.80 6.50
CA CYS A 52 21.01 -4.66 7.25
C CYS A 52 19.65 -3.98 7.52
N HIS A 53 18.65 -4.70 8.02
CA HIS A 53 17.30 -4.18 8.26
C HIS A 53 17.32 -2.90 9.11
N TYR A 54 18.08 -2.91 10.21
CA TYR A 54 18.26 -1.71 11.04
C TYR A 54 18.85 -0.53 10.25
N GLU A 55 19.88 -0.77 9.43
CA GLU A 55 20.57 0.29 8.67
C GLU A 55 19.68 0.88 7.58
N VAL A 56 18.86 0.03 6.94
CA VAL A 56 17.82 0.46 6.00
C VAL A 56 16.82 1.36 6.73
N GLY A 57 16.33 0.92 7.90
CA GLY A 57 15.48 1.72 8.78
C GLY A 57 16.11 3.06 9.14
N VAL A 58 17.35 3.06 9.63
CA VAL A 58 18.11 4.27 9.97
C VAL A 58 18.28 5.19 8.76
N SER A 59 18.55 4.64 7.58
CA SER A 59 18.71 5.44 6.37
C SER A 59 17.42 6.16 6.02
N VAL A 60 16.28 5.45 6.01
CA VAL A 60 14.97 6.06 5.75
C VAL A 60 14.65 7.10 6.82
N GLY A 61 14.81 6.72 8.10
CA GLY A 61 14.58 7.58 9.24
C GLY A 61 15.38 8.87 9.19
N ARG A 62 16.67 8.82 8.86
CA ARG A 62 17.57 9.99 8.79
C ARG A 62 17.29 10.88 7.59
N VAL A 63 17.16 10.29 6.39
CA VAL A 63 16.98 11.05 5.15
C VAL A 63 15.62 11.75 5.13
N TYR A 64 14.59 11.07 5.62
CA TYR A 64 13.22 11.56 5.62
C TYR A 64 12.75 12.02 7.02
N ALA A 65 13.67 12.29 7.95
CA ALA A 65 13.34 12.60 9.35
C ALA A 65 12.27 13.70 9.48
N ASN A 66 12.44 14.80 8.74
CA ASN A 66 11.49 15.91 8.79
C ASN A 66 10.12 15.51 8.22
N MET A 67 10.10 14.79 7.09
CA MET A 67 8.87 14.30 6.47
C MET A 67 8.12 13.32 7.40
N ILE A 68 8.83 12.39 8.03
CA ILE A 68 8.30 11.44 9.02
C ILE A 68 7.72 12.19 10.23
N GLN A 69 8.49 13.11 10.83
CA GLN A 69 8.03 13.88 12.00
C GLN A 69 6.80 14.72 11.69
N GLN A 70 6.77 15.38 10.53
CA GLN A 70 5.62 16.18 10.08
C GLN A 70 4.40 15.30 9.82
N TYR A 71 4.59 14.17 9.12
CA TYR A 71 3.53 13.20 8.86
C TYR A 71 2.93 12.68 10.16
N VAL A 72 3.75 12.16 11.07
CA VAL A 72 3.31 11.63 12.39
C VAL A 72 2.57 12.71 13.20
N LYS A 73 3.04 13.96 13.18
CA LYS A 73 2.37 15.08 13.86
C LYS A 73 1.02 15.43 13.23
N ALA A 74 0.90 15.32 11.92
CA ALA A 74 -0.31 15.64 11.17
C ALA A 74 -1.30 14.47 11.08
N TYR A 75 -0.84 13.24 11.28
CA TYR A 75 -1.62 12.01 11.08
C TYR A 75 -2.83 11.97 12.02
N GLY A 76 -4.00 12.29 11.48
CA GLY A 76 -5.25 12.45 12.22
C GLY A 76 -5.59 11.27 13.14
N PRO A 77 -5.52 10.01 12.67
CA PRO A 77 -5.84 8.83 13.49
C PRO A 77 -4.94 8.64 14.71
N LEU A 78 -3.71 9.20 14.72
CA LEU A 78 -2.74 8.95 15.79
C LEU A 78 -3.28 9.36 17.16
N LYS A 79 -4.07 10.44 17.24
CA LYS A 79 -4.63 10.91 18.51
C LYS A 79 -5.50 9.85 19.18
N ASP A 80 -6.40 9.24 18.44
CA ASP A 80 -7.33 8.24 18.97
C ASP A 80 -6.60 6.93 19.26
N LEU A 81 -5.62 6.56 18.42
CA LEU A 81 -4.73 5.43 18.66
C LEU A 81 -3.93 5.59 19.96
N LEU A 82 -3.36 6.77 20.22
CA LEU A 82 -2.65 7.06 21.46
C LEU A 82 -3.58 7.03 22.68
N ALA A 83 -4.81 7.52 22.54
CA ALA A 83 -5.82 7.44 23.60
C ALA A 83 -6.19 5.99 23.92
N ALA A 84 -6.38 5.15 22.89
CA ALA A 84 -6.63 3.72 23.05
C ALA A 84 -5.43 3.02 23.71
N TYR A 85 -4.21 3.29 23.24
CA TYR A 85 -2.97 2.77 23.81
C TYR A 85 -2.79 3.15 25.29
N ALA A 86 -3.22 4.34 25.71
CA ALA A 86 -3.09 4.77 27.11
C ALA A 86 -3.91 3.91 28.10
N THR A 87 -4.91 3.17 27.62
CA THR A 87 -5.74 2.27 28.45
C THR A 87 -5.01 0.97 28.80
N PRO A 88 -5.31 0.30 29.93
CA PRO A 88 -4.71 -1.00 30.26
C PRO A 88 -4.94 -2.07 29.17
N LYS A 89 -6.12 -2.08 28.55
CA LYS A 89 -6.46 -3.00 27.45
C LYS A 89 -5.61 -2.70 26.21
N GLY A 90 -5.50 -1.43 25.82
CA GLY A 90 -4.67 -1.00 24.69
C GLY A 90 -3.19 -1.32 24.87
N LYS A 91 -2.61 -1.06 26.06
CA LYS A 91 -1.21 -1.46 26.36
C LYS A 91 -0.99 -2.96 26.23
N LYS A 92 -1.97 -3.77 26.67
CA LYS A 92 -1.89 -5.23 26.53
C LYS A 92 -1.91 -5.64 25.05
N ILE A 93 -2.83 -5.09 24.25
CA ILE A 93 -2.92 -5.37 22.81
C ILE A 93 -1.62 -4.99 22.10
N TYR A 94 -1.08 -3.81 22.40
CA TYR A 94 0.21 -3.36 21.88
C TYR A 94 1.32 -4.35 22.22
N GLN A 95 1.46 -4.72 23.49
CA GLN A 95 2.54 -5.59 23.95
C GLN A 95 2.43 -7.00 23.35
N ASP A 96 1.23 -7.59 23.37
CA ASP A 96 0.99 -8.92 22.82
C ASP A 96 1.33 -8.94 21.31
N SER A 97 0.97 -7.87 20.57
CA SER A 97 1.21 -7.78 19.13
C SER A 97 2.70 -7.58 18.84
N LEU A 98 3.39 -6.73 19.61
CA LEU A 98 4.84 -6.54 19.50
C LEU A 98 5.61 -7.82 19.81
N ASP A 99 5.20 -8.56 20.83
CA ASP A 99 5.82 -9.84 21.20
C ASP A 99 5.64 -10.90 20.10
N SER A 100 4.46 -10.93 19.46
CA SER A 100 4.23 -11.76 18.28
C SER A 100 5.11 -11.32 17.11
N CYS A 101 5.20 -10.03 16.79
CA CYS A 101 6.10 -9.53 15.74
C CYS A 101 7.56 -9.89 16.02
N ARG A 102 8.05 -9.72 17.25
CA ARG A 102 9.42 -10.10 17.64
C ARG A 102 9.68 -11.59 17.53
N ARG A 103 8.68 -12.43 17.77
CA ARG A 103 8.80 -13.89 17.66
C ARG A 103 8.82 -14.37 16.21
N TYR A 104 7.99 -13.78 15.35
CA TYR A 104 7.82 -14.26 13.98
C TYR A 104 8.72 -13.54 12.98
N PHE A 105 8.87 -12.22 13.13
CA PHE A 105 9.53 -11.30 12.20
C PHE A 105 10.41 -10.28 12.94
N PRO A 106 11.40 -10.70 13.76
CA PRO A 106 12.23 -9.79 14.54
C PRO A 106 12.95 -8.74 13.68
N GLN A 107 13.34 -9.10 12.46
CA GLN A 107 14.05 -8.22 11.53
C GLN A 107 13.23 -6.98 11.14
N TYR A 108 11.92 -7.09 11.03
CA TYR A 108 11.07 -5.95 10.67
C TYR A 108 10.80 -5.04 11.88
N VAL A 109 10.78 -5.60 13.09
CA VAL A 109 10.77 -4.78 14.32
C VAL A 109 12.08 -3.99 14.42
N ILE A 110 13.21 -4.61 14.11
CA ILE A 110 14.53 -3.95 14.09
C ILE A 110 14.60 -2.86 13.00
N GLU A 111 14.00 -3.08 11.82
CA GLU A 111 13.88 -2.06 10.77
C GLU A 111 13.12 -0.82 11.27
N MET A 112 12.01 -1.03 12.02
CA MET A 112 11.26 0.05 12.64
C MET A 112 12.04 0.77 13.77
N GLU A 113 12.80 0.02 14.58
CA GLU A 113 13.70 0.60 15.59
C GLU A 113 14.76 1.50 14.92
N GLY A 114 15.34 1.06 13.80
CA GLY A 114 16.24 1.88 13.01
C GLY A 114 15.57 3.14 12.46
N MET A 115 14.33 3.03 11.97
CA MET A 115 13.56 4.18 11.50
C MET A 115 13.26 5.18 12.62
N ALA A 116 12.92 4.69 13.81
CA ALA A 116 12.73 5.51 15.00
C ALA A 116 14.02 6.27 15.37
N ASP A 117 15.14 5.57 15.45
CA ASP A 117 16.45 6.17 15.76
C ASP A 117 16.88 7.21 14.72
N GLY A 118 16.62 6.94 13.44
CA GLY A 118 16.97 7.84 12.35
C GLY A 118 16.09 9.08 12.30
N SER A 119 14.79 8.92 12.55
CA SER A 119 13.80 10.01 12.44
C SER A 119 13.63 10.80 13.73
N GLY A 120 14.02 10.27 14.89
CA GLY A 120 13.74 10.84 16.20
C GLY A 120 12.27 10.75 16.62
N VAL A 121 11.43 10.02 15.87
CA VAL A 121 10.07 9.67 16.30
C VAL A 121 10.15 8.49 17.26
N PRO A 122 9.40 8.49 18.39
CA PRO A 122 9.39 7.35 19.30
C PRO A 122 8.94 6.07 18.61
N PHE A 123 9.67 4.97 18.83
CA PHE A 123 9.35 3.65 18.28
C PHE A 123 7.90 3.25 18.59
N GLU A 124 7.43 3.56 19.79
CA GLU A 124 6.06 3.24 20.20
C GLU A 124 5.02 3.89 19.30
N GLN A 125 5.27 5.12 18.81
CA GLN A 125 4.33 5.79 17.90
C GLN A 125 4.32 5.11 16.53
N LEU A 126 5.49 4.73 16.00
CA LEU A 126 5.57 3.99 14.74
C LEU A 126 4.84 2.64 14.85
N PHE A 127 5.08 1.89 15.93
CA PHE A 127 4.41 0.60 16.11
C PHE A 127 2.91 0.75 16.37
N ILE A 128 2.46 1.81 17.08
CA ILE A 128 1.03 2.11 17.23
C ILE A 128 0.37 2.38 15.88
N ILE A 129 1.03 3.11 14.97
CA ILE A 129 0.53 3.36 13.61
C ILE A 129 0.39 2.03 12.85
N THR A 130 1.37 1.13 12.95
CA THR A 130 1.33 -0.21 12.32
C THR A 130 0.17 -1.09 12.82
N LEU A 131 -0.33 -0.88 14.05
CA LEU A 131 -1.50 -1.60 14.55
C LEU A 131 -2.80 -1.13 13.89
N ASP A 132 -2.84 0.08 13.34
CA ASP A 132 -3.98 0.63 12.59
C ASP A 132 -5.33 0.39 13.34
N ASP A 133 -6.39 0.06 12.61
CA ASP A 133 -7.71 -0.29 13.13
C ASP A 133 -7.73 -1.45 14.15
N THR A 134 -6.72 -2.35 14.16
CA THR A 134 -6.66 -3.46 15.13
C THR A 134 -6.66 -2.95 16.55
N LEU A 135 -5.90 -1.89 16.86
CA LEU A 135 -5.84 -1.35 18.21
C LEU A 135 -7.18 -0.75 18.64
N LEU A 136 -7.78 0.09 17.79
CA LEU A 136 -9.02 0.79 18.11
C LEU A 136 -10.19 -0.18 18.25
N LEU A 137 -10.39 -1.07 17.28
CA LEU A 137 -11.50 -2.01 17.27
C LEU A 137 -11.40 -3.06 18.38
N ASN A 138 -10.18 -3.48 18.76
CA ASN A 138 -10.02 -4.36 19.92
C ASN A 138 -10.21 -3.62 21.23
N VAL A 139 -9.99 -2.30 21.32
CA VAL A 139 -10.29 -1.54 22.55
C VAL A 139 -11.78 -1.25 22.66
N ASN A 140 -12.38 -0.76 21.57
CA ASN A 140 -13.78 -0.39 21.43
C ASN A 140 -14.38 -0.93 20.12
N ASP A 141 -15.18 -1.98 20.23
CA ASP A 141 -15.84 -2.67 19.11
C ASP A 141 -16.82 -1.78 18.32
N ASN A 142 -17.18 -0.59 18.84
CA ASN A 142 -18.03 0.39 18.15
C ASN A 142 -17.25 1.48 17.42
N THR A 143 -15.92 1.32 17.25
CA THR A 143 -15.12 2.25 16.47
C THR A 143 -15.65 2.26 15.02
N PRO A 144 -15.98 3.44 14.44
CA PRO A 144 -16.43 3.53 13.05
C PRO A 144 -15.30 3.13 12.09
N ASP A 145 -15.65 2.87 10.84
CA ASP A 145 -14.60 2.68 9.83
C ASP A 145 -13.80 3.99 9.63
N PRO A 146 -12.54 3.90 9.16
CA PRO A 146 -11.68 5.09 9.02
C PRO A 146 -12.06 5.99 7.82
N GLY A 147 -13.18 5.73 7.16
CA GLY A 147 -13.68 6.38 5.96
C GLY A 147 -13.39 5.57 4.68
N PRO A 148 -13.62 6.16 3.50
CA PRO A 148 -13.45 5.51 2.20
C PRO A 148 -11.98 5.39 1.78
N ILE A 149 -11.07 5.17 2.72
CA ILE A 149 -9.67 4.87 2.43
C ILE A 149 -9.68 3.52 1.73
N GLY A 150 -9.23 3.43 0.48
CA GLY A 150 -9.29 2.13 -0.17
C GLY A 150 -8.91 2.09 -1.64
N CYS A 151 -7.91 1.26 -1.92
CA CYS A 151 -7.26 1.03 -3.20
C CYS A 151 -8.12 0.30 -4.24
N THR A 152 -7.83 0.48 -5.53
CA THR A 152 -8.40 -0.31 -6.64
C THR A 152 -7.30 -1.05 -7.39
N SER A 153 -7.40 -2.37 -7.51
CA SER A 153 -6.44 -3.19 -8.25
C SER A 153 -7.11 -3.93 -9.40
N ILE A 154 -6.45 -3.95 -10.57
CA ILE A 154 -6.91 -4.67 -11.75
C ILE A 154 -5.76 -5.53 -12.27
N LEU A 155 -5.99 -6.84 -12.36
CA LEU A 155 -5.14 -7.73 -13.14
C LEU A 155 -5.69 -7.79 -14.57
N VAL A 156 -4.82 -7.60 -15.56
CA VAL A 156 -5.13 -7.82 -16.98
C VAL A 156 -4.24 -8.95 -17.44
N ASN A 157 -4.81 -10.08 -17.85
CA ASN A 157 -4.07 -11.21 -18.41
C ASN A 157 -4.66 -11.56 -19.77
N GLN A 158 -4.34 -10.77 -20.79
CA GLN A 158 -4.80 -10.93 -22.17
C GLN A 158 -3.60 -11.18 -23.09
N ASP A 159 -3.84 -11.78 -24.27
CA ASP A 159 -2.77 -12.01 -25.25
C ASP A 159 -2.06 -10.71 -25.66
N SER A 160 -2.79 -9.60 -25.68
CA SER A 160 -2.28 -8.27 -26.03
C SER A 160 -1.69 -7.49 -24.85
N ALA A 161 -1.93 -7.90 -23.60
CA ALA A 161 -1.63 -7.10 -22.42
C ALA A 161 -1.55 -7.93 -21.14
N GLN A 162 -0.45 -7.82 -20.39
CA GLN A 162 -0.30 -8.41 -19.07
C GLN A 162 0.10 -7.33 -18.06
N PHE A 163 -0.86 -6.89 -17.24
CA PHE A 163 -0.71 -5.77 -16.31
C PHE A 163 -1.19 -6.10 -14.89
N LEU A 164 -0.54 -5.47 -13.91
CA LEU A 164 -1.12 -5.21 -12.60
C LEU A 164 -1.19 -3.69 -12.44
N GLY A 165 -2.40 -3.14 -12.50
CA GLY A 165 -2.66 -1.73 -12.21
C GLY A 165 -3.23 -1.56 -10.81
N HIS A 166 -2.80 -0.52 -10.09
CA HIS A 166 -3.17 -0.29 -8.70
C HIS A 166 -3.24 1.20 -8.35
N THR A 167 -4.40 1.69 -7.91
CA THR A 167 -4.54 2.98 -7.24
C THR A 167 -4.29 2.80 -5.75
N GLU A 168 -3.41 3.61 -5.18
CA GLU A 168 -3.20 3.68 -3.74
C GLU A 168 -3.92 4.92 -3.21
N ASP A 169 -4.95 4.72 -2.39
CA ASP A 169 -5.85 5.76 -1.92
C ASP A 169 -5.66 5.98 -0.42
N SER A 170 -5.30 7.20 -0.01
CA SER A 170 -4.95 7.51 1.37
C SER A 170 -5.52 8.86 1.81
N VAL A 171 -5.48 9.13 3.11
CA VAL A 171 -5.87 10.42 3.68
C VAL A 171 -5.02 11.54 3.12
N LYS A 172 -5.58 12.75 3.05
CA LYS A 172 -4.92 13.92 2.46
C LYS A 172 -3.54 14.24 3.08
N GLU A 173 -3.32 13.93 4.35
CA GLU A 173 -2.04 14.12 5.03
C GLU A 173 -0.94 13.25 4.43
N THR A 174 -1.30 12.18 3.73
CA THR A 174 -0.35 11.28 3.08
C THR A 174 0.02 11.72 1.66
N VAL A 175 -0.70 12.69 1.09
CA VAL A 175 -0.35 13.25 -0.22
C VAL A 175 1.04 13.87 -0.11
N ASN A 176 1.99 13.34 -0.92
CA ASN A 176 3.43 13.66 -0.92
C ASN A 176 4.28 13.07 0.21
N ASN A 177 3.72 12.25 1.10
CA ASN A 177 4.43 11.61 2.21
C ASN A 177 4.68 10.12 1.94
N TYR A 178 5.21 9.82 0.75
CA TYR A 178 5.67 8.49 0.36
C TYR A 178 6.92 8.57 -0.52
N ILE A 179 7.64 7.46 -0.59
CA ILE A 179 8.83 7.27 -1.41
C ILE A 179 8.75 5.93 -2.14
N ILE A 180 9.59 5.73 -3.16
CA ILE A 180 9.97 4.39 -3.60
C ILE A 180 11.25 4.00 -2.88
N LEU A 181 11.18 2.95 -2.07
CA LEU A 181 12.37 2.38 -1.43
C LEU A 181 12.93 1.29 -2.33
N ALA A 182 14.15 1.49 -2.83
CA ALA A 182 14.91 0.51 -3.61
C ALA A 182 16.04 -0.03 -2.72
N ALA A 183 15.80 -1.14 -2.05
CA ALA A 183 16.67 -1.66 -1.01
C ALA A 183 17.36 -2.96 -1.41
N HIS A 184 18.63 -3.08 -1.03
CA HIS A 184 19.36 -4.34 -0.93
C HIS A 184 19.67 -4.61 0.54
N VAL A 185 18.89 -5.51 1.14
CA VAL A 185 19.01 -5.87 2.55
C VAL A 185 19.91 -7.08 2.71
N ILE A 186 20.96 -6.95 3.50
CA ILE A 186 21.87 -8.05 3.87
C ILE A 186 21.76 -8.21 5.39
N PRO A 187 21.02 -9.21 5.90
CA PRO A 187 20.81 -9.38 7.33
C PRO A 187 22.14 -9.59 8.06
N SER A 188 22.29 -8.89 9.18
CA SER A 188 23.39 -9.11 10.11
C SER A 188 23.06 -10.27 11.07
N GLU A 189 24.08 -10.82 11.76
CA GLU A 189 23.87 -11.94 12.69
C GLU A 189 22.84 -11.64 13.79
N ARG A 190 22.70 -10.37 14.21
CA ARG A 190 21.74 -9.95 15.25
C ARG A 190 20.28 -9.96 14.78
N GLU A 191 20.04 -9.99 13.47
CA GLU A 191 18.70 -10.02 12.87
C GLU A 191 18.30 -11.43 12.43
N LYS A 192 19.23 -12.39 12.51
CA LYS A 192 18.93 -13.80 12.26
C LYS A 192 18.10 -14.36 13.41
N GLY A 193 17.03 -15.08 13.07
CA GLY A 193 16.11 -15.68 14.02
C GLY A 193 14.67 -15.53 13.57
N GLY A 194 13.74 -15.78 14.49
CA GLY A 194 12.31 -15.80 14.20
C GLY A 194 11.87 -17.06 13.44
N ILE A 195 10.55 -17.18 13.25
CA ILE A 195 9.96 -18.27 12.48
C ILE A 195 10.16 -18.02 10.97
N PHE A 196 10.08 -16.75 10.56
CA PHE A 196 10.40 -16.31 9.21
C PHE A 196 11.79 -15.65 9.21
N ALA A 197 12.81 -16.49 9.08
CA ALA A 197 14.20 -16.06 9.17
C ALA A 197 14.56 -14.99 8.14
N ALA A 198 15.29 -13.97 8.61
CA ALA A 198 15.87 -12.95 7.75
C ALA A 198 16.78 -13.57 6.68
N ARG A 199 16.71 -13.03 5.46
CA ARG A 199 17.51 -13.44 4.30
C ARG A 199 17.93 -12.21 3.50
N GLU A 200 18.82 -12.40 2.53
CA GLU A 200 19.11 -11.33 1.59
C GLU A 200 17.83 -10.95 0.82
N GLU A 201 17.53 -9.65 0.77
CA GLU A 201 16.37 -9.10 0.07
C GLU A 201 16.85 -8.06 -0.94
N LYS A 202 16.27 -8.05 -2.13
CA LYS A 202 16.38 -6.91 -3.05
C LYS A 202 15.00 -6.60 -3.58
N PHE A 203 14.54 -5.38 -3.35
CA PHE A 203 13.19 -4.98 -3.71
C PHE A 203 13.08 -3.50 -4.05
N GLU A 204 12.03 -3.16 -4.80
CA GLU A 204 11.55 -1.79 -4.94
C GLU A 204 10.08 -1.75 -4.52
N ALA A 205 9.71 -0.82 -3.64
CA ALA A 205 8.35 -0.77 -3.12
C ALA A 205 7.90 0.66 -2.81
N LEU A 206 6.60 0.91 -3.04
CA LEU A 206 5.96 2.13 -2.58
C LEU A 206 5.90 2.06 -1.06
N THR A 207 6.48 3.07 -0.43
CA THR A 207 6.70 3.11 1.02
C THR A 207 6.17 4.42 1.55
N TYR A 208 5.11 4.33 2.33
CA TYR A 208 4.67 5.44 3.17
C TYR A 208 5.75 5.80 4.16
N VAL A 209 6.01 7.10 4.35
CA VAL A 209 6.91 7.50 5.45
C VAL A 209 6.28 7.09 6.78
N ALA A 210 7.12 6.74 7.76
CA ALA A 210 6.70 6.18 9.05
C ALA A 210 6.14 4.74 9.01
N HIS A 211 6.10 4.09 7.83
CA HIS A 211 5.73 2.69 7.66
C HIS A 211 6.85 1.88 7.02
N LEU A 212 6.81 0.57 7.22
CA LEU A 212 7.61 -0.40 6.50
C LEU A 212 7.17 -0.53 5.04
N SER A 213 8.12 -0.87 4.17
CA SER A 213 7.84 -1.15 2.76
C SER A 213 6.93 -2.38 2.56
N GLY A 214 6.24 -2.42 1.43
CA GLY A 214 5.40 -3.56 1.05
C GLY A 214 3.95 -3.44 1.50
N TYR A 215 3.60 -2.40 2.27
CA TYR A 215 2.22 -2.12 2.66
C TYR A 215 1.27 -1.91 1.45
N ALA A 216 1.76 -1.28 0.38
CA ALA A 216 0.96 -0.92 -0.80
C ALA A 216 1.29 -1.79 -2.02
N SER A 217 2.45 -1.58 -2.64
CA SER A 217 2.87 -2.33 -3.83
C SER A 217 4.38 -2.38 -3.96
N GLY A 218 4.88 -3.36 -4.70
CA GLY A 218 6.30 -3.50 -4.99
C GLY A 218 6.64 -4.75 -5.76
N HIS A 219 7.93 -4.90 -6.02
CA HIS A 219 8.51 -6.08 -6.65
C HIS A 219 9.85 -6.44 -6.04
N ASN A 220 10.31 -7.67 -6.27
CA ASN A 220 11.58 -8.16 -5.73
C ASN A 220 12.44 -8.94 -6.72
N MET A 221 13.68 -9.22 -6.34
CA MET A 221 14.67 -9.89 -7.20
C MET A 221 14.30 -11.28 -7.67
N PHE A 222 13.34 -11.93 -7.01
CA PHE A 222 12.86 -13.25 -7.42
C PHE A 222 11.81 -13.16 -8.53
N GLY A 223 11.38 -11.94 -8.90
CA GLY A 223 10.38 -11.69 -9.91
C GLY A 223 8.95 -11.73 -9.38
N LEU A 224 8.75 -11.64 -8.06
CA LEU A 224 7.43 -11.40 -7.49
C LEU A 224 7.07 -9.93 -7.67
N ILE A 225 5.88 -9.68 -8.22
CA ILE A 225 5.25 -8.37 -8.32
C ILE A 225 3.93 -8.44 -7.57
N PHE A 226 3.63 -7.46 -6.72
CA PHE A 226 2.38 -7.46 -5.99
C PHE A 226 1.85 -6.06 -5.65
N SER A 227 0.54 -6.00 -5.39
CA SER A 227 -0.15 -4.90 -4.73
C SER A 227 -1.07 -5.44 -3.62
N VAL A 228 -1.44 -4.57 -2.69
CA VAL A 228 -2.25 -4.90 -1.52
C VAL A 228 -3.47 -4.01 -1.47
N ASN A 229 -4.64 -4.61 -1.24
CA ASN A 229 -5.84 -3.87 -0.87
C ASN A 229 -6.18 -4.18 0.59
N GLN A 230 -6.30 -3.15 1.42
CA GLN A 230 -6.81 -3.31 2.79
C GLN A 230 -8.26 -3.79 2.77
N ILE A 231 -8.63 -4.70 3.68
CA ILE A 231 -10.02 -5.11 3.89
C ILE A 231 -10.40 -4.77 5.32
N PHE A 232 -11.44 -3.95 5.48
CA PHE A 232 -11.89 -3.46 6.78
C PHE A 232 -12.77 -4.50 7.48
N VAL A 233 -12.13 -5.37 8.25
CA VAL A 233 -12.83 -6.36 9.07
C VAL A 233 -13.36 -5.72 10.35
N SER A 234 -14.56 -6.09 10.79
CA SER A 234 -15.15 -5.55 12.03
C SER A 234 -14.68 -6.26 13.29
N LYS A 235 -13.89 -7.34 13.15
CA LYS A 235 -13.38 -8.13 14.27
C LYS A 235 -11.88 -8.47 14.11
N PRO A 236 -10.98 -7.49 13.99
CA PRO A 236 -9.56 -7.79 13.97
C PRO A 236 -9.12 -8.49 15.27
N LEU A 237 -8.04 -9.28 15.21
CA LEU A 237 -7.56 -10.07 16.35
C LEU A 237 -6.34 -9.43 17.01
N SER A 238 -6.45 -9.12 18.30
CA SER A 238 -5.33 -8.68 19.13
C SER A 238 -4.22 -9.75 19.27
N GLY A 239 -2.97 -9.29 19.41
CA GLY A 239 -1.81 -10.17 19.63
C GLY A 239 -1.40 -11.01 18.41
N ARG A 240 -2.00 -10.76 17.24
CA ARG A 240 -1.67 -11.38 15.96
C ARG A 240 -0.76 -10.46 15.14
N ILE A 241 -0.22 -10.95 14.01
CA ILE A 241 0.72 -10.15 13.20
C ILE A 241 -0.05 -9.09 12.40
N PRO A 242 0.28 -7.79 12.49
CA PRO A 242 -0.34 -6.76 11.66
C PRO A 242 -0.08 -7.00 10.17
N ARG A 243 -1.05 -6.64 9.31
CA ARG A 243 -0.94 -6.73 7.85
C ARG A 243 0.39 -6.20 7.32
N GLU A 244 0.80 -5.02 7.77
CA GLU A 244 2.02 -4.35 7.31
C GLU A 244 3.27 -5.24 7.44
N ILE A 245 3.40 -5.97 8.55
CA ILE A 245 4.52 -6.88 8.82
C ILE A 245 4.47 -8.10 7.89
N VAL A 246 3.27 -8.66 7.66
CA VAL A 246 3.08 -9.78 6.72
C VAL A 246 3.40 -9.35 5.29
N CYS A 247 2.95 -8.17 4.88
CA CYS A 247 3.19 -7.63 3.54
C CYS A 247 4.66 -7.24 3.32
N ARG A 248 5.36 -6.71 4.34
CA ARG A 248 6.82 -6.49 4.29
C ARG A 248 7.56 -7.81 4.00
N ALA A 249 7.08 -8.93 4.56
CA ALA A 249 7.66 -10.25 4.31
C ALA A 249 7.53 -10.74 2.86
N LEU A 250 6.53 -10.27 2.12
CA LEU A 250 6.38 -10.61 0.70
C LEU A 250 7.53 -10.06 -0.15
N LEU A 251 8.10 -8.90 0.22
CA LEU A 251 9.26 -8.36 -0.51
C LEU A 251 10.49 -9.26 -0.42
N ALA A 252 10.59 -10.11 0.62
CA ALA A 252 11.62 -11.12 0.74
C ALA A 252 11.25 -12.46 0.04
N ALA A 253 9.99 -12.66 -0.31
CA ALA A 253 9.48 -13.95 -0.77
C ALA A 253 10.04 -14.36 -2.13
N ARG A 254 10.30 -15.65 -2.32
CA ARG A 254 10.51 -16.18 -3.67
C ARG A 254 9.23 -16.01 -4.50
N ALA A 255 9.39 -15.93 -5.82
CA ALA A 255 8.27 -15.99 -6.77
C ALA A 255 7.70 -17.42 -6.83
N ASP A 256 7.14 -17.86 -5.71
CA ASP A 256 6.62 -19.19 -5.44
C ASP A 256 5.33 -19.10 -4.62
N LEU A 257 4.24 -19.67 -5.13
CA LEU A 257 2.94 -19.57 -4.48
C LEU A 257 2.90 -20.27 -3.12
N GLU A 258 3.64 -21.36 -2.92
CA GLU A 258 3.61 -22.08 -1.65
C GLU A 258 4.27 -21.25 -0.55
N GLU A 259 5.42 -20.64 -0.83
CA GLU A 259 6.12 -19.73 0.08
C GLU A 259 5.28 -18.49 0.40
N ILE A 260 4.65 -17.90 -0.62
CA ILE A 260 3.74 -16.74 -0.44
C ILE A 260 2.56 -17.13 0.44
N MET A 261 1.89 -18.25 0.16
CA MET A 261 0.77 -18.71 0.99
C MET A 261 1.21 -19.02 2.42
N PHE A 262 2.41 -19.57 2.62
CA PHE A 262 2.98 -19.80 3.95
C PHE A 262 3.18 -18.48 4.72
N ILE A 263 3.66 -17.42 4.06
CA ILE A 263 3.77 -16.08 4.65
C ILE A 263 2.39 -15.51 5.00
N LEU A 264 1.44 -15.57 4.06
CA LEU A 264 0.09 -15.00 4.22
C LEU A 264 -0.75 -15.70 5.29
N ILE A 265 -0.64 -17.04 5.39
CA ILE A 265 -1.31 -17.84 6.41
C ILE A 265 -0.65 -17.65 7.78
N ASN A 266 0.67 -17.37 7.79
CA ASN A 266 1.50 -17.20 8.98
C ASN A 266 1.26 -18.29 10.05
N PRO A 267 1.57 -19.58 9.76
CA PRO A 267 1.29 -20.68 10.66
C PRO A 267 1.91 -20.49 12.06
N GLY A 268 1.10 -20.72 13.09
CA GLY A 268 1.45 -20.49 14.48
C GLY A 268 0.87 -19.18 15.06
N CYS A 269 0.63 -18.16 14.23
CA CYS A 269 0.08 -16.88 14.70
C CYS A 269 -1.06 -16.34 13.83
N GLY A 270 -0.97 -16.29 12.51
CA GLY A 270 -1.96 -15.62 11.66
C GLY A 270 -1.85 -14.09 11.68
N THR A 271 -2.65 -13.42 10.85
CA THR A 271 -2.80 -11.96 10.76
C THR A 271 -3.85 -11.41 11.72
N ALA A 272 -3.67 -10.16 12.14
CA ALA A 272 -4.60 -9.38 12.95
C ALA A 272 -5.77 -8.79 12.15
N ASN A 273 -5.53 -8.36 10.92
CA ASN A 273 -6.51 -7.67 10.06
C ASN A 273 -6.74 -8.43 8.74
N GLY A 274 -7.75 -8.02 7.97
CA GLY A 274 -8.03 -8.54 6.64
C GLY A 274 -7.34 -7.74 5.52
N PHE A 275 -7.01 -8.40 4.42
CA PHE A 275 -6.48 -7.78 3.21
C PHE A 275 -6.56 -8.71 2.01
N ASN A 276 -6.32 -8.17 0.82
CA ASN A 276 -6.10 -8.92 -0.39
C ASN A 276 -4.73 -8.59 -0.99
N VAL A 277 -4.06 -9.59 -1.54
CA VAL A 277 -2.81 -9.42 -2.30
C VAL A 277 -3.08 -9.79 -3.76
N ASN A 278 -2.79 -8.89 -4.69
CA ASN A 278 -2.79 -9.16 -6.13
C ASN A 278 -1.35 -9.38 -6.55
N LEU A 279 -1.05 -10.47 -7.27
CA LEU A 279 0.34 -10.81 -7.59
C LEU A 279 0.50 -11.50 -8.94
N GLY A 280 1.72 -11.44 -9.46
CA GLY A 280 2.15 -12.18 -10.62
C GLY A 280 3.66 -12.43 -10.58
N PHE A 281 4.12 -13.34 -11.43
CA PHE A 281 5.53 -13.71 -11.53
C PHE A 281 6.11 -13.27 -12.87
N LEU A 282 7.11 -12.39 -12.81
CA LEU A 282 7.76 -11.80 -13.96
C LEU A 282 8.48 -12.85 -14.83
N ASN A 283 9.04 -13.87 -14.19
CA ASN A 283 9.86 -14.89 -14.83
C ASN A 283 9.03 -15.96 -15.57
N ASN A 284 7.71 -15.99 -15.39
CA ASN A 284 6.84 -16.88 -16.16
C ASN A 284 6.75 -16.40 -17.60
N LEU A 285 6.77 -17.33 -18.56
CA LEU A 285 6.60 -17.03 -19.98
C LEU A 285 5.19 -16.47 -20.23
N LYS A 286 5.06 -15.52 -21.16
CA LYS A 286 3.78 -14.86 -21.51
C LYS A 286 2.60 -15.84 -21.61
N GLY A 287 2.76 -16.91 -22.39
CA GLY A 287 1.70 -17.90 -22.65
C GLY A 287 1.38 -18.84 -21.48
N GLU A 288 2.21 -18.84 -20.43
CA GLU A 288 2.07 -19.69 -19.23
C GLU A 288 1.82 -18.84 -17.97
N ARG A 289 1.89 -17.52 -18.06
CA ARG A 289 1.77 -16.60 -16.94
C ARG A 289 0.32 -16.58 -16.45
N GLU A 290 0.13 -17.04 -15.22
CA GLU A 290 -1.08 -16.81 -14.44
C GLU A 290 -0.87 -15.59 -13.53
N LEU A 291 -1.93 -14.82 -13.34
CA LEU A 291 -2.01 -13.78 -12.32
C LEU A 291 -2.92 -14.26 -11.19
N HIS A 292 -2.74 -13.73 -9.99
CA HIS A 292 -3.35 -14.28 -8.80
C HIS A 292 -3.88 -13.18 -7.88
N THR A 293 -4.97 -13.48 -7.17
CA THR A 293 -5.38 -12.71 -5.99
C THR A 293 -5.50 -13.63 -4.80
N VAL A 294 -5.12 -13.16 -3.61
CA VAL A 294 -5.26 -13.89 -2.35
C VAL A 294 -5.95 -13.02 -1.32
N GLU A 295 -7.19 -13.36 -0.99
CA GLU A 295 -7.86 -12.78 0.19
C GLU A 295 -7.33 -13.46 1.45
N VAL A 296 -7.04 -12.68 2.48
CA VAL A 296 -6.52 -13.16 3.77
C VAL A 296 -7.34 -12.53 4.88
N VAL A 297 -7.82 -13.35 5.81
CA VAL A 297 -8.54 -12.89 7.02
C VAL A 297 -8.00 -13.60 8.27
N PRO A 298 -8.16 -12.98 9.45
CA PRO A 298 -7.85 -13.65 10.71
C PRO A 298 -8.70 -14.90 10.93
N ASP A 299 -8.18 -15.90 11.65
CA ASP A 299 -8.96 -17.03 12.14
C ASP A 299 -9.03 -16.99 13.68
N PRO A 300 -10.22 -16.74 14.29
CA PRO A 300 -10.36 -16.74 15.74
C PRO A 300 -10.26 -18.15 16.36
N THR A 301 -10.33 -19.20 15.55
CA THR A 301 -10.35 -20.60 16.00
C THR A 301 -9.00 -21.30 15.94
N GLY A 302 -8.07 -20.76 15.15
CA GLY A 302 -6.81 -21.41 14.82
C GLY A 302 -5.56 -20.58 15.13
N PRO A 303 -4.38 -21.22 15.08
CA PRO A 303 -3.10 -20.54 15.09
C PRO A 303 -2.67 -20.12 13.66
N TYR A 304 -3.59 -19.80 12.76
CA TYR A 304 -3.29 -19.46 11.36
C TYR A 304 -4.31 -18.46 10.83
N SER A 305 -4.05 -17.90 9.65
CA SER A 305 -5.04 -17.14 8.89
C SER A 305 -5.77 -17.99 7.88
N ASN A 306 -6.98 -17.58 7.53
CA ASN A 306 -7.69 -18.14 6.39
C ASN A 306 -7.31 -17.36 5.14
N ALA A 307 -6.98 -18.08 4.07
CA ALA A 307 -6.58 -17.48 2.80
C ALA A 307 -7.32 -18.15 1.63
N PHE A 308 -7.71 -17.36 0.63
CA PHE A 308 -8.38 -17.84 -0.58
C PHE A 308 -7.67 -17.35 -1.83
N LEU A 309 -7.09 -18.28 -2.58
CA LEU A 309 -6.34 -18.03 -3.80
C LEU A 309 -7.26 -18.16 -5.03
N THR A 310 -7.38 -17.07 -5.78
CA THR A 310 -8.02 -17.05 -7.11
C THR A 310 -6.94 -16.93 -8.19
N ARG A 311 -7.11 -17.68 -9.29
CA ARG A 311 -6.19 -17.70 -10.43
C ARG A 311 -6.85 -17.10 -11.66
N PHE A 312 -6.12 -16.26 -12.37
CA PHE A 312 -6.52 -15.59 -13.60
C PHE A 312 -5.55 -16.03 -14.71
N PRO A 313 -5.88 -17.11 -15.44
CA PRO A 313 -5.08 -17.55 -16.57
C PRO A 313 -5.25 -16.58 -17.76
N MET A 314 -4.58 -16.89 -18.88
CA MET A 314 -4.70 -16.10 -20.09
C MET A 314 -6.16 -15.94 -20.53
N GLY A 315 -6.52 -14.73 -20.95
CA GLY A 315 -7.87 -14.33 -21.35
C GLY A 315 -8.72 -13.71 -20.24
N PHE A 316 -8.20 -13.54 -19.02
CA PHE A 316 -8.97 -13.04 -17.87
C PHE A 316 -8.51 -11.66 -17.38
N ASN A 317 -9.45 -10.90 -16.83
CA ASN A 317 -9.16 -9.74 -16.00
C ASN A 317 -9.70 -9.99 -14.58
N SER A 318 -9.15 -9.28 -13.59
CA SER A 318 -9.68 -9.22 -12.24
C SER A 318 -9.97 -7.78 -11.83
N LEU A 319 -10.81 -7.63 -10.81
CA LEU A 319 -10.95 -6.41 -10.05
C LEU A 319 -10.92 -6.79 -8.56
N HIS A 320 -10.13 -6.07 -7.78
CA HIS A 320 -10.19 -6.13 -6.32
C HIS A 320 -10.20 -4.71 -5.73
N THR A 321 -11.08 -4.51 -4.76
CA THR A 321 -11.27 -3.25 -4.02
C THR A 321 -11.04 -3.53 -2.53
N ASN A 322 -11.81 -2.98 -1.60
CA ASN A 322 -11.52 -3.10 -0.15
C ASN A 322 -12.55 -3.95 0.58
N ARG A 323 -13.12 -4.93 -0.12
CA ARG A 323 -14.08 -5.90 0.43
C ARG A 323 -13.72 -7.34 0.09
N LEU A 324 -14.24 -8.27 0.88
CA LEU A 324 -14.17 -9.70 0.61
C LEU A 324 -15.09 -10.06 -0.56
N LEU A 325 -14.56 -10.85 -1.50
CA LEU A 325 -15.32 -11.42 -2.61
C LEU A 325 -15.58 -12.92 -2.41
N HIS A 326 -14.68 -13.63 -1.70
CA HIS A 326 -14.71 -15.09 -1.59
C HIS A 326 -14.79 -15.57 -0.14
N LEU A 327 -13.93 -15.04 0.74
CA LEU A 327 -13.94 -15.43 2.16
C LEU A 327 -15.13 -14.80 2.89
N LYS A 328 -15.62 -15.49 3.92
CA LYS A 328 -16.68 -15.00 4.80
C LYS A 328 -16.09 -14.63 6.15
N TYR A 329 -15.92 -13.33 6.37
CA TYR A 329 -15.51 -12.77 7.65
C TYR A 329 -16.32 -11.50 7.92
N PRO A 330 -16.64 -11.14 9.18
CA PRO A 330 -17.34 -9.90 9.47
C PRO A 330 -16.57 -8.66 8.98
N GLU A 331 -17.17 -7.90 8.07
CA GLU A 331 -16.64 -6.62 7.56
C GLU A 331 -17.31 -5.43 8.27
N LEU A 332 -16.64 -4.28 8.28
CA LEU A 332 -17.28 -3.01 8.59
C LEU A 332 -18.14 -2.59 7.39
N ASN A 333 -19.45 -2.48 7.59
CA ASN A 333 -20.40 -2.10 6.54
C ASN A 333 -20.71 -0.60 6.59
N GLN A 334 -19.70 0.22 6.33
CA GLN A 334 -19.75 1.69 6.37
C GLN A 334 -19.12 2.29 5.09
N ASP A 335 -18.46 3.44 5.17
CA ASP A 335 -17.99 4.22 4.02
C ASP A 335 -16.96 3.47 3.16
N GLY A 336 -16.03 2.73 3.75
CA GLY A 336 -15.04 1.92 3.03
C GLY A 336 -15.68 0.80 2.20
N TYR A 337 -16.71 0.16 2.76
CA TYR A 337 -17.47 -0.88 2.05
C TYR A 337 -18.32 -0.28 0.92
N HIS A 338 -19.02 0.83 1.17
CA HIS A 338 -19.79 1.53 0.15
C HIS A 338 -18.90 2.09 -0.97
N GLY A 339 -17.71 2.58 -0.64
CA GLY A 339 -16.71 3.02 -1.61
C GLY A 339 -16.26 1.91 -2.55
N SER A 340 -16.09 0.69 -2.03
CA SER A 340 -15.80 -0.49 -2.86
C SER A 340 -16.94 -0.80 -3.82
N LEU A 341 -18.19 -0.79 -3.36
CA LEU A 341 -19.36 -1.01 -4.22
C LEU A 341 -19.48 0.03 -5.33
N THR A 342 -19.25 1.31 -5.04
CA THR A 342 -19.28 2.38 -6.04
C THR A 342 -18.23 2.14 -7.13
N ARG A 343 -16.97 1.88 -6.74
CA ARG A 343 -15.87 1.64 -7.68
C ARG A 343 -16.07 0.36 -8.51
N GLU A 344 -16.64 -0.69 -7.93
CA GLU A 344 -16.99 -1.92 -8.66
C GLU A 344 -18.10 -1.72 -9.67
N ASN A 345 -19.13 -0.93 -9.31
CA ASN A 345 -20.19 -0.59 -10.25
C ASN A 345 -19.66 0.28 -11.38
N ARG A 346 -18.78 1.25 -11.08
CA ARG A 346 -18.10 2.07 -12.09
C ARG A 346 -17.25 1.21 -13.03
N TYR A 347 -16.46 0.29 -12.48
CA TYR A 347 -15.70 -0.68 -13.27
C TYR A 347 -16.61 -1.43 -14.26
N LYS A 348 -17.72 -2.01 -13.78
CA LYS A 348 -18.66 -2.76 -14.65
C LYS A 348 -19.25 -1.89 -15.76
N ILE A 349 -19.58 -0.63 -15.47
CA ILE A 349 -20.09 0.32 -16.47
C ILE A 349 -19.04 0.60 -17.53
N LEU A 350 -17.80 0.88 -17.12
CA LEU A 350 -16.71 1.23 -18.03
C LEU A 350 -16.30 0.02 -18.90
N THR A 351 -16.12 -1.15 -18.29
CA THR A 351 -15.74 -2.35 -19.04
C THR A 351 -16.86 -2.83 -19.93
N GLY A 352 -18.14 -2.70 -19.54
CA GLY A 352 -19.29 -3.04 -20.40
C GLY A 352 -19.43 -2.18 -21.67
N GLN A 353 -18.62 -1.13 -21.80
CA GLN A 353 -18.51 -0.31 -23.01
C GLN A 353 -17.30 -0.72 -23.89
N MET A 354 -16.46 -1.64 -23.40
CA MET A 354 -15.28 -2.14 -24.10
C MET A 354 -15.60 -3.42 -24.89
N PRO A 355 -14.84 -3.73 -25.95
CA PRO A 355 -14.99 -4.99 -26.66
C PRO A 355 -14.86 -6.21 -25.72
N ASN A 356 -15.85 -7.11 -25.77
CA ASN A 356 -15.92 -8.33 -24.95
C ASN A 356 -15.91 -8.08 -23.42
N ASP A 357 -16.32 -6.89 -22.98
CA ASP A 357 -16.33 -6.49 -21.57
C ASP A 357 -14.96 -6.58 -20.89
N LYS A 358 -13.87 -6.40 -21.65
CA LYS A 358 -12.49 -6.61 -21.20
C LYS A 358 -11.59 -5.42 -21.53
N ILE A 359 -10.68 -5.15 -20.60
CA ILE A 359 -9.49 -4.34 -20.78
C ILE A 359 -8.44 -5.21 -21.50
N THR A 360 -7.89 -4.70 -22.59
CA THR A 360 -6.97 -5.42 -23.50
C THR A 360 -5.70 -4.63 -23.82
N ASN A 361 -5.58 -3.39 -23.36
CA ASN A 361 -4.43 -2.53 -23.57
C ASN A 361 -4.30 -1.49 -22.44
N LEU A 362 -3.16 -0.79 -22.42
CA LEU A 362 -2.84 0.19 -21.38
C LEU A 362 -3.82 1.38 -21.36
N ALA A 363 -4.26 1.87 -22.53
CA ALA A 363 -5.17 3.02 -22.59
C ALA A 363 -6.54 2.70 -21.95
N GLU A 364 -7.06 1.49 -22.18
CA GLU A 364 -8.28 1.00 -21.52
C GLU A 364 -8.08 0.85 -20.01
N LEU A 365 -6.93 0.31 -19.58
CA LEU A 365 -6.60 0.20 -18.15
C LEU A 365 -6.56 1.57 -17.47
N LEU A 366 -5.89 2.56 -18.08
CA LEU A 366 -5.82 3.92 -17.58
C LEU A 366 -7.19 4.64 -17.63
N THR A 367 -8.05 4.30 -18.60
CA THR A 367 -9.44 4.78 -18.63
C THR A 367 -10.24 4.36 -17.42
N VAL A 368 -10.01 3.13 -16.92
CA VAL A 368 -10.67 2.64 -15.72
C VAL A 368 -10.01 3.18 -14.46
N LEU A 369 -8.70 3.01 -14.31
CA LEU A 369 -7.98 3.39 -13.09
C LEU A 369 -7.78 4.91 -12.93
N GLY A 370 -7.97 5.68 -14.00
CA GLY A 370 -7.99 7.15 -13.98
C GLY A 370 -9.39 7.76 -13.91
N ASN A 371 -10.45 6.94 -13.77
CA ASN A 371 -11.83 7.43 -13.82
C ASN A 371 -12.19 8.27 -12.58
N GLN A 372 -12.78 9.44 -12.84
CA GLN A 372 -13.17 10.44 -11.83
C GLN A 372 -14.68 10.76 -11.89
N ASP A 373 -15.53 9.90 -12.45
CA ASP A 373 -16.94 10.26 -12.65
C ASP A 373 -17.73 10.34 -11.33
N ASP A 374 -17.28 9.62 -10.29
CA ASP A 374 -17.96 9.53 -8.99
C ASP A 374 -17.28 10.39 -7.90
N MET A 375 -16.63 11.50 -8.26
CA MET A 375 -15.89 12.38 -7.32
C MET A 375 -16.75 12.95 -6.17
N GLY A 376 -18.07 13.02 -6.34
CA GLY A 376 -19.01 13.44 -5.28
C GLY A 376 -19.36 12.33 -4.28
N VAL A 377 -18.89 11.11 -4.52
CA VAL A 377 -19.15 9.93 -3.69
C VAL A 377 -17.83 9.23 -3.39
N TYR A 378 -17.42 8.25 -4.22
CA TYR A 378 -16.19 7.46 -4.07
C TYR A 378 -15.65 7.08 -5.47
N PRO A 379 -14.83 7.94 -6.12
CA PRO A 379 -14.28 7.68 -7.46
C PRO A 379 -13.24 6.56 -7.44
N ILE A 380 -12.93 5.98 -8.61
CA ILE A 380 -11.79 5.05 -8.74
C ILE A 380 -10.47 5.81 -8.58
N PHE A 381 -10.35 6.98 -9.21
CA PHE A 381 -9.23 7.89 -9.04
C PHE A 381 -9.69 9.15 -8.31
N GLY A 382 -9.20 9.38 -7.09
CA GLY A 382 -9.49 10.57 -6.30
C GLY A 382 -8.44 11.66 -6.50
N ASP A 383 -8.84 12.80 -7.06
CA ASP A 383 -7.98 13.99 -7.14
C ASP A 383 -8.76 15.28 -6.88
N SER A 384 -9.02 15.57 -5.60
CA SER A 384 -9.67 16.81 -5.16
C SER A 384 -8.98 17.42 -3.95
N ASP A 385 -8.83 18.76 -4.00
CA ASP A 385 -8.29 19.59 -2.92
C ASP A 385 -9.11 19.52 -1.63
N THR A 386 -10.41 19.26 -1.76
CA THR A 386 -11.33 19.25 -0.62
C THR A 386 -11.65 17.85 -0.14
N ALA A 387 -11.18 16.81 -0.85
CA ALA A 387 -11.45 15.44 -0.48
C ALA A 387 -10.64 15.01 0.75
N TYR A 388 -11.28 14.22 1.60
CA TYR A 388 -10.62 13.61 2.75
C TYR A 388 -9.62 12.53 2.32
N VAL A 389 -9.97 11.77 1.28
CA VAL A 389 -9.16 10.71 0.67
C VAL A 389 -8.84 11.07 -0.77
N ASN A 390 -7.60 10.81 -1.18
CA ASN A 390 -7.11 11.03 -2.55
C ASN A 390 -6.27 9.82 -2.99
N THR A 391 -6.25 9.55 -4.30
CA THR A 391 -5.29 8.61 -4.90
C THR A 391 -3.91 9.22 -4.86
N ILE A 392 -3.01 8.74 -4.00
CA ILE A 392 -1.66 9.33 -3.87
C ILE A 392 -0.71 8.81 -4.96
N ASN A 393 -1.00 7.64 -5.52
CA ASN A 393 -0.24 6.99 -6.57
C ASN A 393 -1.15 6.08 -7.40
N LEU A 394 -0.98 6.10 -8.71
CA LEU A 394 -1.36 5.00 -9.59
C LEU A 394 -0.08 4.35 -10.10
N GLY A 395 0.11 3.07 -9.79
CA GLY A 395 1.19 2.24 -10.32
C GLY A 395 0.66 1.23 -11.32
N VAL A 396 1.34 1.09 -12.46
CA VAL A 396 1.08 0.02 -13.43
C VAL A 396 2.36 -0.77 -13.64
N PHE A 397 2.32 -2.05 -13.26
CA PHE A 397 3.34 -3.02 -13.59
C PHE A 397 3.01 -3.66 -14.94
N ASP A 398 3.92 -3.52 -15.89
CA ASP A 398 3.89 -4.15 -17.20
C ASP A 398 4.81 -5.36 -17.19
N PHE A 399 4.23 -6.55 -17.24
CA PHE A 399 4.99 -7.80 -17.18
C PHE A 399 5.70 -8.14 -18.50
N GLU A 400 5.31 -7.52 -19.61
CA GLU A 400 5.88 -7.74 -20.94
C GLU A 400 7.05 -6.78 -21.18
N GLU A 401 6.80 -5.48 -20.99
CA GLU A 401 7.83 -4.45 -21.08
C GLU A 401 8.77 -4.46 -19.87
N LYS A 402 8.40 -5.18 -18.80
CA LYS A 402 9.14 -5.29 -17.54
C LYS A 402 9.38 -3.91 -16.92
N THR A 403 8.31 -3.10 -16.84
CA THR A 403 8.36 -1.76 -16.26
C THR A 403 7.34 -1.58 -15.14
N TRP A 404 7.63 -0.68 -14.21
CA TRP A 404 6.69 -0.16 -13.23
C TRP A 404 6.54 1.35 -13.44
N THR A 405 5.41 1.75 -14.00
CA THR A 405 5.12 3.13 -14.38
C THR A 405 4.16 3.77 -13.38
N MET A 406 4.43 5.00 -12.96
CA MET A 406 3.73 5.64 -11.84
C MET A 406 3.25 7.05 -12.16
N TRP A 407 2.04 7.36 -11.70
CA TRP A 407 1.41 8.68 -11.76
C TRP A 407 1.03 9.14 -10.35
N CYS A 408 1.23 10.43 -10.05
CA CYS A 408 0.69 11.05 -8.84
C CYS A 408 -0.58 11.87 -9.10
N ASN A 409 -0.84 12.22 -10.37
CA ASN A 409 -1.97 13.04 -10.81
C ASN A 409 -2.82 12.24 -11.80
N ASP A 410 -3.93 12.82 -12.24
CA ASP A 410 -4.82 12.25 -13.26
C ASP A 410 -4.04 11.65 -14.46
N PRO A 411 -4.03 10.31 -14.61
CA PRO A 411 -3.26 9.63 -15.65
C PRO A 411 -3.85 9.81 -17.06
N LEU A 412 -5.10 10.28 -17.17
CA LEU A 412 -5.76 10.51 -18.46
C LEU A 412 -5.34 11.84 -19.10
N ARG A 413 -4.80 12.76 -18.30
CA ARG A 413 -4.43 14.11 -18.74
C ARG A 413 -2.94 14.41 -18.55
N ASN A 414 -2.22 13.56 -17.84
CA ASN A 414 -0.83 13.79 -17.48
C ASN A 414 0.06 12.59 -17.84
N GLN A 415 1.32 12.87 -18.16
CA GLN A 415 2.35 11.85 -18.36
C GLN A 415 2.75 11.22 -17.01
N PRO A 416 3.25 9.97 -17.01
CA PRO A 416 3.81 9.38 -15.79
C PRO A 416 5.00 10.18 -15.28
N LEU A 417 5.18 10.19 -13.96
CA LEU A 417 6.29 10.89 -13.30
C LEU A 417 7.52 10.01 -13.12
N LEU A 418 7.34 8.69 -13.05
CA LEU A 418 8.42 7.75 -12.83
C LEU A 418 8.13 6.44 -13.57
N GLN A 419 9.15 5.86 -14.19
CA GLN A 419 9.14 4.51 -14.71
C GLN A 419 10.41 3.81 -14.26
N LEU A 420 10.26 2.69 -13.54
CA LEU A 420 11.37 1.87 -13.06
C LEU A 420 11.39 0.53 -13.79
N PRO A 421 12.57 -0.06 -14.03
CA PRO A 421 12.64 -1.42 -14.56
C PRO A 421 12.24 -2.43 -13.49
N LEU A 422 11.51 -3.47 -13.88
CA LEU A 422 11.20 -4.64 -13.03
C LEU A 422 12.39 -5.61 -12.92
N THR A 423 13.61 -5.13 -13.19
CA THR A 423 14.84 -5.92 -13.14
C THR A 423 15.87 -5.22 -12.28
N PHE A 424 16.42 -5.93 -11.30
CA PHE A 424 17.48 -5.47 -10.42
C PHE A 424 18.83 -5.58 -11.12
N LYS A 425 19.03 -4.82 -12.21
CA LYS A 425 20.34 -4.74 -12.88
C LYS A 425 21.28 -3.74 -12.18
N ASP A 426 20.72 -2.77 -11.46
CA ASP A 426 21.45 -1.55 -11.08
C ASP A 426 21.59 -1.32 -9.56
N LEU A 427 21.06 -2.20 -8.70
CA LEU A 427 21.25 -2.10 -7.24
C LEU A 427 22.62 -2.64 -6.80
N ILE A 428 23.69 -2.03 -7.31
CA ILE A 428 25.12 -2.33 -7.08
C ILE A 428 25.69 -3.38 -8.03
N TYR A 429 26.16 -2.88 -9.19
CA TYR A 429 27.49 -3.07 -9.83
C TYR A 429 27.32 -2.90 -11.35
N PRO A 430 28.07 -2.03 -12.04
CA PRO A 430 28.59 -2.47 -13.34
C PRO A 430 29.36 -3.75 -13.03
N THR A 431 29.14 -4.83 -13.76
CA THR A 431 29.99 -6.01 -13.64
C THR A 431 31.45 -5.54 -13.54
N LEU A 432 32.23 -6.06 -12.59
CA LEU A 432 33.61 -5.59 -12.36
C LEU A 432 34.46 -5.63 -13.65
N ASP A 433 34.03 -6.39 -14.64
CA ASP A 433 34.60 -6.52 -15.98
C ASP A 433 34.29 -5.31 -16.92
N GLU A 434 33.32 -4.46 -16.60
CA GLU A 434 32.88 -3.31 -17.40
C GLU A 434 33.31 -1.94 -16.83
N LEU A 435 33.77 -1.88 -15.58
CA LEU A 435 34.40 -0.69 -15.03
C LEU A 435 35.88 -0.63 -15.43
N ILE A 436 36.15 -0.03 -16.59
CA ILE A 436 37.48 0.56 -16.82
C ILE A 436 37.61 1.75 -15.87
N ILE A 437 38.08 1.50 -14.65
CA ILE A 437 38.62 2.55 -13.80
C ILE A 437 39.92 2.98 -14.47
N ASN A 438 39.82 3.97 -15.36
CA ASN A 438 41.01 4.69 -15.79
C ASN A 438 41.62 5.29 -14.52
N ASN A 439 42.84 4.85 -14.17
CA ASN A 439 43.62 5.51 -13.13
C ASN A 439 43.57 7.01 -13.41
N ILE A 440 42.94 7.76 -12.51
CA ILE A 440 43.04 9.21 -12.50
C ILE A 440 44.54 9.47 -12.41
N LYS A 441 45.14 9.99 -13.49
CA LYS A 441 46.54 10.39 -13.46
C LYS A 441 46.69 11.34 -12.27
N ASP A 442 47.62 11.04 -11.38
CA ASP A 442 47.95 11.91 -10.25
C ASP A 442 47.97 13.36 -10.73
N VAL A 443 46.97 14.12 -10.31
CA VAL A 443 46.97 15.56 -10.51
C VAL A 443 48.05 16.05 -9.56
N GLN A 444 49.27 16.20 -10.08
CA GLN A 444 50.36 16.84 -9.37
C GLN A 444 49.81 18.19 -8.85
N PRO A 445 49.95 18.49 -7.55
CA PRO A 445 49.47 19.74 -7.02
C PRO A 445 50.09 20.88 -7.82
N VAL A 446 49.25 21.81 -8.28
CA VAL A 446 49.70 23.03 -8.93
C VAL A 446 50.52 23.78 -7.89
N VAL A 447 51.84 23.69 -8.00
CA VAL A 447 52.76 24.56 -7.28
C VAL A 447 52.56 25.94 -7.90
N LEU A 448 51.78 26.78 -7.23
CA LEU A 448 51.72 28.20 -7.53
C LEU A 448 53.14 28.75 -7.33
N ASN A 449 53.78 29.17 -8.41
CA ASN A 449 55.03 29.90 -8.32
C ASN A 449 54.75 31.26 -7.66
N ASP A 450 55.60 31.66 -6.69
CA ASP A 450 55.58 32.94 -5.95
C ASP A 450 55.73 34.21 -6.82
N LYS A 451 55.47 34.13 -8.13
CA LYS A 451 55.51 35.26 -9.07
C LYS A 451 54.14 35.75 -9.52
N GLU A 452 53.04 35.10 -9.10
CA GLU A 452 51.66 35.56 -9.37
C GLU A 452 50.95 36.16 -8.15
N ILE A 453 51.71 36.56 -7.13
CA ILE A 453 51.24 37.50 -6.11
C ILE A 453 52.03 38.81 -6.28
N LYS A 454 51.58 39.66 -7.19
CA LYS A 454 51.87 41.10 -7.19
C LYS A 454 50.68 41.89 -7.69
#